data_AF-A0A0D0CK90-F1
#
_entry.id   AF-A0A0D0CK90-F1
#
_cell.length_a   1.000
_cell.length_b   1.000
_cell.length_c   1.000
_cell.angle_alpha   90.00
_cell.angle_beta   90.00
_cell.angle_gamma   90.00
#
_symmetry.space_group_name_H-M   'P 1'
#
loop_
_entity.id
_entity.type
_entity.pdbx_description
1 polymer ?
#
loop_
_entity_poly.entity_id
_entity_poly.type
_entity_poly.pdbx_seq_one_letter_code
_entity_poly.pdbx_strand_id
1 'polypeptide(L)'
;YKEDEGDTAVDDLTSFKSHVELAQTLHKFIASMIMELTAKLDIPQLSDTLQQLLFHQQNPSNPHDPDKIPLITCPLYDSQISVFNSASATFHISSHISGIIGGMHHEYICSSPLWRNESPHYNCTFVSTSSEIKAM
;
A
#
# COMPACT_ATOMS: atom_id res chain seq x y z
N TYR A 1 29.85 39.08 29.18
CA TYR A 1 29.55 37.74 29.71
C TYR A 1 28.49 37.14 28.83
N LYS A 2 28.82 35.97 28.28
CA LYS A 2 27.96 35.13 27.44
C LYS A 2 26.94 34.38 28.33
N GLU A 3 26.06 33.63 27.65
CA GLU A 3 25.13 32.58 28.10
C GLU A 3 23.68 33.08 28.21
N ASP A 4 22.68 32.49 27.55
CA ASP A 4 22.65 31.23 26.79
C ASP A 4 21.49 31.28 25.78
N GLU A 5 21.71 30.62 24.65
CA GLU A 5 20.82 30.58 23.48
C GLU A 5 19.55 29.77 23.77
N GLY A 6 18.49 30.12 23.04
CA GLY A 6 17.17 29.53 23.19
C GLY A 6 17.19 28.01 22.97
N ASP A 7 16.67 27.30 23.96
CA ASP A 7 16.24 25.92 23.82
C ASP A 7 14.98 25.89 22.94
N THR A 8 15.21 25.95 21.64
CA THR A 8 14.19 25.69 20.64
C THR A 8 14.03 24.18 20.62
N ALA A 9 12.97 23.68 21.27
CA ALA A 9 12.57 22.29 21.20
C ALA A 9 12.55 21.85 19.73
N VAL A 10 13.56 21.08 19.34
CA VAL A 10 13.60 20.32 18.10
C VAL A 10 12.61 19.18 18.26
N ASP A 11 11.32 19.49 18.16
CA ASP A 11 10.29 18.51 17.84
C ASP A 11 10.30 18.32 16.32
N ASP A 12 11.45 17.91 15.80
CA ASP A 12 11.57 17.41 14.44
C ASP A 12 11.12 15.96 14.51
N LEU A 13 9.79 15.78 14.57
CA LEU A 13 9.14 14.50 14.33
C LEU A 13 9.57 14.08 12.93
N THR A 14 10.70 13.38 12.88
CA THR A 14 11.37 12.98 11.67
C THR A 14 10.32 12.27 10.84
N SER A 15 9.94 12.83 9.71
CA SER A 15 8.99 12.21 8.79
C SER A 15 9.60 10.89 8.32
N PHE A 16 9.38 9.81 9.07
CA PHE A 16 9.96 8.51 8.80
C PHE A 16 9.35 8.00 7.50
N LYS A 17 10.17 7.98 6.45
CA LYS A 17 9.74 7.60 5.10
C LYS A 17 9.62 6.09 5.02
N SER A 18 8.41 5.56 5.22
CA SER A 18 8.07 4.22 4.77
C SER A 18 7.97 4.18 3.24
N HIS A 19 8.31 3.07 2.64
CA HIS A 19 8.16 2.87 1.20
C HIS A 19 7.88 1.40 0.88
N VAL A 20 7.21 1.21 -0.25
CA VAL A 20 6.90 -0.10 -0.82
C VAL A 20 7.53 -0.16 -2.20
N GLU A 21 8.29 -1.21 -2.47
CA GLU A 21 8.86 -1.48 -3.79
C GLU A 21 8.18 -2.71 -4.39
N LEU A 22 7.70 -2.58 -5.62
CA LEU A 22 7.17 -3.71 -6.37
C LEU A 22 8.30 -4.56 -6.92
N ALA A 23 8.06 -5.85 -7.11
CA ALA A 23 9.04 -6.72 -7.76
C ALA A 23 9.44 -6.19 -9.14
N GLN A 24 10.72 -6.27 -9.48
CA GLN A 24 11.24 -5.85 -10.79
C GLN A 24 10.61 -6.63 -11.95
N THR A 25 10.19 -7.86 -11.68
CA THR A 25 9.55 -8.71 -12.69
C THR A 25 8.04 -8.59 -12.59
N LEU A 26 7.45 -7.90 -13.56
CA LEU A 26 6.03 -8.00 -13.84
C LEU A 26 5.65 -9.47 -14.00
N HIS A 27 4.47 -9.87 -13.54
CA HIS A 27 3.95 -11.18 -13.91
C HIS A 27 3.65 -11.16 -15.42
N LYS A 28 4.64 -11.54 -16.23
CA LYS A 28 4.71 -11.33 -17.70
C LYS A 28 3.51 -11.89 -18.48
N PHE A 29 2.69 -12.73 -17.85
CA PHE A 29 1.48 -13.32 -18.42
C PHE A 29 0.15 -12.75 -17.86
N ILE A 30 0.21 -11.69 -17.05
CA ILE A 30 -0.94 -11.00 -16.46
C ILE A 30 -0.70 -9.48 -16.57
N ALA A 31 -0.43 -9.02 -17.79
CA ALA A 31 -0.76 -7.65 -18.16
C ALA A 31 -2.12 -7.75 -18.86
N SER A 32 -3.19 -7.59 -18.08
CA SER A 32 -4.54 -7.93 -18.52
C SER A 32 -5.45 -6.72 -18.49
N MET A 33 -6.47 -6.75 -19.34
CA MET A 33 -7.62 -5.88 -19.20
C MET A 33 -8.34 -6.22 -17.89
N ILE A 34 -8.92 -5.22 -17.22
CA ILE A 34 -9.61 -5.41 -15.92
C ILE A 34 -10.63 -6.56 -15.96
N MET A 35 -11.34 -6.72 -17.08
CA MET A 35 -12.32 -7.80 -17.27
C MET A 35 -11.67 -9.19 -17.26
N GLU A 36 -10.54 -9.37 -17.95
CA GLU A 36 -9.81 -10.64 -17.92
C GLU A 36 -9.28 -10.93 -16.51
N LEU A 37 -8.82 -9.90 -15.80
CA LEU A 37 -8.34 -10.02 -14.43
C LEU A 37 -9.48 -10.42 -13.48
N THR A 38 -10.67 -9.82 -13.62
CA THR A 38 -11.86 -10.18 -12.80
C THR A 38 -12.21 -11.65 -12.97
N ALA A 39 -12.19 -12.17 -14.21
CA ALA A 39 -12.47 -13.57 -14.51
C ALA A 39 -11.38 -14.50 -13.99
N LYS A 40 -10.11 -14.08 -14.07
CA LYS A 40 -8.96 -14.89 -13.63
C LYS A 40 -8.85 -14.97 -12.10
N LEU A 41 -9.22 -13.92 -11.39
CA LEU A 41 -9.22 -13.87 -9.92
C LEU A 41 -10.53 -14.38 -9.30
N ASP A 42 -11.58 -14.59 -10.10
CA ASP A 42 -12.93 -14.90 -9.64
C ASP A 42 -13.50 -13.81 -8.71
N ILE A 43 -13.20 -12.54 -9.04
CA ILE A 43 -13.65 -11.35 -8.30
C ILE A 43 -14.45 -10.46 -9.26
N PRO A 44 -15.77 -10.68 -9.40
CA PRO A 44 -16.58 -9.94 -10.36
C PRO A 44 -16.67 -8.45 -10.04
N GLN A 45 -16.55 -8.08 -8.76
CA GLN A 45 -16.66 -6.68 -8.29
C GLN A 45 -15.37 -5.88 -8.44
N LEU A 46 -14.26 -6.49 -8.90
CA LEU A 46 -12.96 -5.83 -8.95
C LEU A 46 -12.97 -4.56 -9.82
N SER A 47 -13.72 -4.58 -10.93
CA SER A 47 -13.87 -3.42 -11.80
C SER A 47 -14.59 -2.26 -11.09
N ASP A 48 -15.61 -2.56 -10.30
CA ASP A 48 -16.41 -1.56 -9.59
C ASP A 48 -15.59 -0.96 -8.45
N THR A 49 -14.90 -1.79 -7.68
CA THR A 49 -14.00 -1.35 -6.60
C THR A 49 -12.85 -0.51 -7.12
N LEU A 50 -12.26 -0.86 -8.27
CA LEU A 50 -11.19 -0.06 -8.88
C LEU A 50 -11.66 1.34 -9.24
N GLN A 51 -12.85 1.47 -9.84
CA GLN A 51 -13.42 2.76 -10.23
C GLN A 51 -13.72 3.63 -9.00
N GLN A 52 -14.28 3.04 -7.93
CA GLN A 52 -14.52 3.72 -6.67
C GLN A 52 -13.22 4.17 -5.99
N LEU A 53 -12.19 3.32 -6.01
CA LEU A 53 -10.87 3.65 -5.47
C LEU A 53 -10.23 4.83 -6.23
N LEU A 54 -10.28 4.80 -7.56
CA LEU A 54 -9.76 5.89 -8.41
C LEU A 54 -10.51 7.20 -8.14
N PHE A 55 -11.83 7.15 -8.01
CA PHE A 55 -12.63 8.32 -7.66
C PHE A 55 -12.20 8.91 -6.31
N HIS A 56 -12.00 8.08 -5.29
CA HIS A 56 -11.57 8.51 -3.97
C HIS A 56 -10.16 9.13 -4.00
N GLN A 57 -9.22 8.53 -4.73
CA GLN A 57 -7.86 9.06 -4.89
C GLN A 57 -7.84 10.43 -5.59
N GLN A 58 -8.74 10.65 -6.54
CA GLN A 58 -8.87 11.94 -7.25
C GLN A 58 -9.61 13.00 -6.43
N ASN A 59 -10.43 12.60 -5.45
CA ASN A 59 -11.26 13.49 -4.66
C ASN A 59 -11.00 13.30 -3.15
N PRO A 60 -9.79 13.59 -2.64
CA PRO A 60 -9.41 13.31 -1.26
C PRO A 60 -10.21 14.11 -0.22
N SER A 61 -10.85 15.21 -0.61
CA SER A 61 -11.71 16.02 0.26
C SER A 61 -13.16 15.53 0.29
N ASN A 62 -13.51 14.50 -0.47
CA ASN A 62 -14.86 13.96 -0.48
C ASN A 62 -15.09 13.12 0.79
N PRO A 63 -16.08 13.47 1.64
CA PRO A 63 -16.33 12.76 2.89
C PRO A 63 -17.14 11.46 2.70
N HIS A 64 -17.55 11.15 1.46
CA HIS A 64 -18.35 9.96 1.19
C HIS A 64 -17.52 8.69 1.24
N ASP A 65 -18.10 7.70 1.91
CA ASP A 65 -17.64 6.32 1.93
C ASP A 65 -17.50 5.78 0.48
N PRO A 66 -16.33 5.23 0.09
CA PRO A 66 -16.07 4.76 -1.27
C PRO A 66 -17.10 3.73 -1.76
N ASP A 67 -17.63 2.89 -0.87
CA ASP A 67 -18.61 1.85 -1.21
C ASP A 67 -20.00 2.42 -1.54
N LYS A 68 -20.27 3.67 -1.15
CA LYS A 68 -21.56 4.34 -1.34
C LYS A 68 -21.57 5.27 -2.54
N ILE A 69 -20.46 5.37 -3.27
CA ILE A 69 -20.34 6.24 -4.45
C ILE A 69 -21.00 5.52 -5.63
N PRO A 70 -22.01 6.13 -6.28
CA PRO A 70 -22.63 5.55 -7.47
C PRO A 70 -21.59 5.33 -8.58
N LEU A 71 -21.59 4.15 -9.20
CA LEU A 71 -20.65 3.82 -10.28
C LEU A 71 -20.75 4.79 -11.46
N ILE A 72 -21.93 5.37 -11.72
CA ILE A 72 -22.14 6.37 -12.78
C ILE A 72 -21.32 7.65 -12.56
N THR A 73 -20.94 7.95 -11.32
CA THR A 73 -20.08 9.10 -10.98
C THR A 73 -18.60 8.76 -10.97
N CYS A 74 -18.24 7.48 -11.03
CA CYS A 74 -16.85 7.05 -11.03
C CYS A 74 -16.25 7.14 -12.45
N PRO A 75 -14.93 7.41 -12.56
CA PRO A 75 -14.25 7.37 -13.84
C PRO A 75 -14.19 5.93 -14.35
N LEU A 76 -14.45 5.73 -15.64
CA LEU A 76 -14.21 4.46 -16.29
C LEU A 76 -12.71 4.18 -16.37
N TYR A 77 -12.33 2.92 -16.16
CA TYR A 77 -10.95 2.46 -16.31
C TYR A 77 -10.90 1.33 -17.34
N ASP A 78 -10.33 1.62 -18.52
CA ASP A 78 -10.22 0.70 -19.66
C ASP A 78 -8.77 0.33 -20.00
N SER A 79 -7.82 0.84 -19.21
CA SER A 79 -6.39 0.67 -19.47
C SER A 79 -5.86 -0.68 -18.97
N GLN A 80 -4.66 -1.05 -19.44
CA GLN A 80 -4.02 -2.30 -19.06
C GLN A 80 -3.51 -2.26 -17.61
N ILE A 81 -3.78 -3.33 -16.86
CA ILE A 81 -3.33 -3.47 -15.47
C ILE A 81 -2.07 -4.32 -15.44
N SER A 82 -1.05 -3.77 -14.80
CA SER A 82 0.20 -4.47 -14.49
C SER A 82 0.08 -5.21 -13.16
N VAL A 83 0.21 -6.54 -13.15
CA VAL A 83 0.16 -7.34 -11.93
C VAL A 83 1.56 -7.76 -11.48
N PHE A 84 1.85 -7.54 -10.20
CA PHE A 84 3.09 -7.94 -9.53
C PHE A 84 2.77 -8.94 -8.42
N ASN A 85 3.44 -10.09 -8.41
CA ASN A 85 3.20 -11.14 -7.43
C ASN A 85 4.01 -10.99 -6.15
N SER A 86 4.87 -9.97 -6.07
CA SER A 86 5.56 -9.65 -4.84
C SER A 86 5.90 -8.18 -4.74
N ALA A 87 6.04 -7.75 -3.50
CA ALA A 87 6.50 -6.43 -3.11
C ALA A 87 7.38 -6.56 -1.86
N SER A 88 8.22 -5.57 -1.61
CA SER A 88 8.89 -5.39 -0.33
C SER A 88 8.39 -4.12 0.33
N ALA A 89 8.19 -4.16 1.65
CA ALA A 89 7.76 -3.03 2.44
C ALA A 89 8.83 -2.72 3.50
N THR A 90 9.27 -1.47 3.53
CA THR A 90 10.21 -0.98 4.54
C THR A 90 9.51 0.04 5.43
N PHE A 91 9.44 -0.23 6.73
CA PHE A 91 8.72 0.61 7.70
C PHE A 91 9.32 0.53 9.10
N HIS A 92 9.03 1.52 9.96
CA HIS A 92 9.48 1.53 11.35
C HIS A 92 8.43 0.87 12.26
N ILE A 93 8.87 0.04 13.19
CA ILE A 93 7.98 -0.60 14.18
C ILE A 93 8.23 0.05 15.54
N SER A 94 7.22 0.71 16.12
CA SER A 94 7.37 1.37 17.43
C SER A 94 7.53 0.38 18.58
N SER A 95 7.02 -0.84 18.43
CA SER A 95 6.96 -1.84 19.51
C SER A 95 8.23 -2.68 19.70
N HIS A 96 9.35 -2.35 19.07
CA HIS A 96 10.54 -3.20 19.11
C HIS A 96 11.46 -2.86 20.29
N ILE A 97 11.41 -3.69 21.34
CA ILE A 97 12.21 -3.56 22.59
C ILE A 97 13.71 -3.88 22.37
N SER A 98 14.12 -4.40 21.21
CA SER A 98 15.53 -4.69 20.94
C SER A 98 16.31 -3.41 20.62
N GLY A 99 16.72 -2.68 21.66
CA GLY A 99 17.98 -1.94 21.87
C GLY A 99 18.54 -0.96 20.81
N ILE A 100 18.07 -0.98 19.57
CA ILE A 100 18.46 -0.11 18.47
C ILE A 100 17.26 0.79 18.21
N ILE A 101 17.26 1.92 18.92
CA ILE A 101 16.35 3.03 18.66
C ILE A 101 16.50 3.41 17.17
N GLY A 102 15.44 3.29 16.37
CA GLY A 102 15.41 3.74 14.97
C GLY A 102 15.66 2.67 13.88
N GLY A 103 15.55 1.38 14.17
CA GLY A 103 15.70 0.32 13.15
C GLY A 103 14.54 0.26 12.15
N MET A 104 14.84 0.32 10.85
CA MET A 104 13.86 0.04 9.79
C MET A 104 13.61 -1.47 9.67
N HIS A 105 12.35 -1.88 9.68
CA HIS A 105 11.93 -3.23 9.37
C HIS A 105 11.71 -3.39 7.87
N HIS A 106 11.96 -4.59 7.36
CA HIS A 106 11.82 -4.92 5.94
C HIS A 106 11.10 -6.25 5.79
N GLU A 107 9.93 -6.23 5.16
CA GLU A 107 9.11 -7.42 4.91
C GLU A 107 8.96 -7.68 3.42
N TYR A 108 9.01 -8.96 3.05
CA TYR A 108 8.67 -9.40 1.70
C TYR A 108 7.23 -9.93 1.68
N ILE A 109 6.43 -9.35 0.80
CA ILE A 109 5.04 -9.69 0.57
C ILE A 109 4.99 -10.48 -0.74
N CYS A 110 4.54 -11.73 -0.70
CA CYS A 110 4.37 -12.56 -1.87
C CYS A 110 2.91 -13.02 -2.02
N SER A 111 2.43 -12.94 -3.25
CA SER A 111 1.16 -13.47 -3.73
C SER A 111 1.41 -14.25 -5.02
N SER A 112 2.03 -15.42 -4.88
CA SER A 112 2.35 -16.28 -6.02
C SER A 112 1.33 -17.42 -6.14
N PRO A 113 0.57 -17.52 -7.24
CA PRO A 113 -0.35 -18.63 -7.46
C PRO A 113 0.37 -19.95 -7.71
N LEU A 114 1.67 -19.90 -8.03
CA LEU A 114 2.51 -21.08 -8.18
C LEU A 114 3.91 -20.77 -7.62
N TRP A 115 4.17 -21.22 -6.40
CA TRP A 115 5.45 -21.09 -5.73
C TRP A 115 6.22 -22.41 -5.80
N ARG A 116 7.50 -22.34 -6.21
CA ARG A 116 8.40 -23.49 -6.39
C ARG A 116 7.82 -24.63 -7.25
N ASN A 117 6.87 -24.32 -8.14
CA ASN A 117 6.16 -25.29 -8.97
C ASN A 117 5.34 -26.34 -8.18
N GLU A 118 4.96 -26.02 -6.94
CA GLU A 118 4.26 -26.96 -6.05
C GLU A 118 2.88 -26.46 -5.66
N SER A 119 2.81 -25.26 -5.05
CA SER A 119 1.56 -24.76 -4.49
C SER A 119 1.48 -23.24 -4.47
N PRO A 120 0.28 -22.65 -4.37
CA PRO A 120 0.14 -21.22 -4.14
C PRO A 120 0.75 -20.79 -2.80
N HIS A 121 1.36 -19.61 -2.77
CA HIS A 121 1.88 -18.97 -1.57
C HIS A 121 1.40 -17.53 -1.51
N TYR A 122 0.57 -17.25 -0.50
CA TYR A 122 0.00 -15.92 -0.23
C TYR A 122 0.39 -15.49 1.19
N ASN A 123 1.13 -14.38 1.30
CA ASN A 123 1.40 -13.76 2.59
C ASN A 123 0.21 -12.90 3.02
N CYS A 124 -0.08 -12.93 4.32
CA CYS A 124 -1.04 -12.01 4.94
C CYS A 124 -0.27 -10.76 5.39
N THR A 125 -0.79 -9.58 5.08
CA THR A 125 -0.20 -8.31 5.47
C THR A 125 -1.23 -7.41 6.13
N PHE A 126 -0.78 -6.63 7.10
CA PHE A 126 -1.60 -5.59 7.72
C PHE A 126 -1.35 -4.26 7.01
N VAL A 127 -2.42 -3.55 6.69
CA VAL A 127 -2.35 -2.23 6.05
C VAL A 127 -2.73 -1.18 7.10
N SER A 128 -1.82 -0.25 7.38
CA SER A 128 -2.15 0.93 8.17
C SER A 128 -2.80 1.98 7.27
N THR A 129 -4.01 2.40 7.63
CA THR A 129 -4.78 3.43 6.90
C THR A 129 -4.67 4.82 7.53
N SER A 130 -4.00 4.95 8.69
CA SER A 130 -3.79 6.23 9.37
C SER A 130 -2.42 6.82 9.04
N SER A 131 -2.38 8.04 8.50
CA SER A 131 -1.16 8.85 8.40
C SER A 131 -0.62 9.31 9.76
N GLU A 132 -1.44 9.18 10.80
CA GLU A 132 -1.09 9.48 12.19
C GLU A 132 -0.75 8.21 12.97
N ILE A 133 0.33 7.52 12.58
CA ILE A 133 0.96 6.61 13.54
C ILE A 133 1.87 7.46 14.42
N LYS A 134 1.29 8.11 15.43
CA LYS A 134 2.08 8.46 16.61
C LYS A 134 2.47 7.13 17.23
N ALA A 135 3.75 6.78 17.10
CA ALA A 135 4.35 5.65 17.78
C ALA A 135 3.83 5.62 19.22
N MET A 136 3.03 4.60 19.55
CA MET A 136 2.81 4.20 20.94
C MET A 136 4.09 3.59 21.48
#